data_AF-A0A3C0N0S3-F1
#
_entry.id   AF-A0A3C0N0S3-F1
#
_cell.length_a   1.000
_cell.length_b   1.000
_cell.length_c   1.000
_cell.angle_alpha   90.00
_cell.angle_beta   90.00
_cell.angle_gamma   90.00
#
_symmetry.space_group_name_H-M   'P 1'
#
loop_
_entity.id
_entity.type
_entity.pdbx_description
1 polymer ?
#
loop_
_entity_poly.entity_id
_entity_poly.type
_entity_poly.pdbx_seq_one_letter_code
_entity_poly.pdbx_strand_id
1 'polypeptide(L)'
;MVVFIHELSLAQPQLEQFFQLYALVPKELTGSFQGIPINQPVPEPLTLVTSQFLHGGFLHLAGNMLFLWIFGNNIEDQLGHVKYLIF
;
A
#
# COMPACT_ATOMS: atom_id res chain seq x y z
N MET A 1 -5.15 -6.62 6.44
CA MET A 1 -4.89 -8.04 6.83
C MET A 1 -5.06 -9.01 5.67
N VAL A 2 -6.16 -8.93 4.89
CA VAL A 2 -6.39 -9.85 3.75
C VAL A 2 -5.23 -9.86 2.76
N VAL A 3 -4.70 -8.68 2.39
CA VAL A 3 -3.54 -8.56 1.49
C VAL A 3 -2.30 -9.28 2.05
N PHE A 4 -1.99 -9.11 3.33
CA PHE A 4 -0.87 -9.81 3.97
C PHE A 4 -1.06 -11.33 4.01
N ILE A 5 -2.30 -11.82 4.22
CA ILE A 5 -2.61 -13.25 4.14
C ILE A 5 -2.36 -13.77 2.71
N HIS A 6 -2.72 -12.98 1.69
CA HIS A 6 -2.41 -13.32 0.32
C HIS A 6 -0.89 -13.36 0.07
N GLU A 7 -0.12 -12.37 0.56
CA GLU A 7 1.35 -12.36 0.46
C GLU A 7 1.97 -13.63 1.06
N LEU A 8 1.48 -14.10 2.21
CA LEU A 8 1.94 -15.35 2.84
C LEU A 8 1.61 -16.62 2.02
N SER A 9 0.61 -16.55 1.14
CA SER A 9 0.21 -17.68 0.29
C SER A 9 1.03 -17.81 -1.00
N LEU A 10 1.80 -16.77 -1.36
CA LEU A 10 2.55 -16.70 -2.62
C LEU A 10 3.95 -17.32 -2.48
N ALA A 11 4.40 -18.01 -3.54
CA ALA A 11 5.80 -18.39 -3.68
C ALA A 11 6.67 -17.16 -3.99
N GLN A 12 7.98 -17.22 -3.70
CA GLN A 12 8.90 -16.08 -3.90
C GLN A 12 8.78 -15.39 -5.27
N PRO A 13 8.74 -16.10 -6.42
CA PRO A 13 8.60 -15.44 -7.72
C PRO A 13 7.26 -14.71 -7.89
N GLN A 14 6.18 -15.25 -7.32
CA GLN A 14 4.86 -14.64 -7.38
C GLN A 14 4.76 -13.44 -6.44
N LEU A 15 5.41 -13.51 -5.28
CA LEU A 15 5.51 -12.43 -4.33
C LEU A 15 6.28 -11.24 -4.92
N GLU A 16 7.41 -11.51 -5.60
CA GLU A 16 8.16 -10.49 -6.32
C GLU A 16 7.33 -9.82 -7.42
N GLN A 17 6.60 -10.60 -8.22
CA GLN A 17 5.66 -10.07 -9.23
C GLN A 17 4.54 -9.24 -8.59
N PHE A 18 4.00 -9.70 -7.46
CA PHE A 18 2.97 -8.98 -6.72
C PHE A 18 3.49 -7.61 -6.23
N PHE A 19 4.70 -7.56 -5.67
CA PHE A 19 5.34 -6.31 -5.30
C PHE A 19 5.60 -5.40 -6.51
N GLN A 20 6.07 -5.93 -7.64
CA GLN A 20 6.30 -5.14 -8.85
C GLN A 20 5.02 -4.48 -9.40
N LEU A 21 3.85 -5.10 -9.18
CA LEU A 21 2.59 -4.58 -9.69
C LEU A 21 1.90 -3.57 -8.76
N TYR A 22 2.06 -3.73 -7.45
CA TYR A 22 1.26 -2.99 -6.47
C TYR A 22 2.10 -2.08 -5.56
N ALA A 23 3.42 -2.20 -5.56
CA ALA A 23 4.29 -1.28 -4.83
C ALA A 23 4.44 0.03 -5.60
N LEU A 24 4.60 1.11 -4.86
CA LEU A 24 4.87 2.41 -5.43
C LEU A 24 6.36 2.51 -5.79
N VAL A 25 6.64 2.75 -7.07
CA VAL A 25 8.00 3.04 -7.57
C VAL A 25 8.05 4.52 -7.96
N PRO A 26 8.78 5.38 -7.24
CA PRO A 26 8.74 6.83 -7.46
C PRO A 26 9.06 7.27 -8.89
N LYS A 27 9.96 6.54 -9.56
CA LYS A 27 10.33 6.78 -10.96
C LYS A 27 9.17 6.53 -11.92
N GLU A 28 8.42 5.46 -11.71
CA GLU A 28 7.30 5.05 -12.58
C GLU A 28 6.11 5.96 -12.33
N LEU A 29 5.80 6.25 -11.07
CA LEU A 29 4.77 7.23 -10.70
C LEU A 29 5.05 8.60 -11.32
N THR A 30 6.27 9.12 -11.18
CA THR A 30 6.64 10.43 -11.78
C THR A 30 6.55 10.39 -13.30
N GLY A 31 7.02 9.31 -13.93
CA GLY A 31 6.91 9.11 -15.37
C GLY A 31 5.46 9.08 -15.85
N SER A 32 4.55 8.46 -15.09
CA SER A 32 3.13 8.40 -15.42
C SER A 32 2.49 9.80 -15.48
N PHE A 33 2.88 10.71 -14.58
CA PHE A 33 2.42 12.11 -14.60
C PHE A 33 3.01 12.94 -15.74
N GLN A 34 4.14 12.50 -16.29
CA GLN A 34 4.78 13.12 -17.46
C GLN A 34 4.26 12.55 -18.78
N GLY A 35 3.31 11.61 -18.74
CA GLY A 35 2.77 10.94 -19.93
C GLY A 35 3.72 9.91 -20.54
N ILE A 36 4.73 9.46 -19.79
CA ILE A 36 5.59 8.35 -20.20
C ILE A 36 4.76 7.06 -20.11
N PRO A 37 4.64 6.27 -21.18
CA PRO A 37 3.91 5.01 -21.14
C PRO A 37 4.61 4.04 -20.19
N ILE A 38 3.94 3.72 -19.08
CA ILE A 38 4.36 2.66 -18.15
C ILE A 38 3.61 1.40 -18.58
N ASN A 39 4.33 0.42 -19.11
CA ASN A 39 3.76 -0.82 -19.65
C ASN A 39 3.45 -1.81 -18.52
N GLN A 40 2.47 -1.48 -17.68
CA GLN A 40 2.06 -2.32 -16.57
C GLN A 40 0.54 -2.46 -16.45
N PRO A 41 0.04 -3.59 -15.92
CA PRO A 41 -1.39 -3.85 -15.75
C PRO A 41 -2.10 -2.90 -14.78
N VAL A 42 -1.40 -2.40 -13.75
CA VAL A 42 -1.99 -1.58 -12.70
C VAL A 42 -1.63 -0.11 -12.96
N PRO A 43 -2.60 0.81 -13.11
CA PRO A 43 -2.29 2.23 -13.24
C PRO A 43 -1.41 2.76 -12.11
N GLU A 44 -0.30 3.43 -12.46
CA GLU A 44 0.65 3.98 -11.49
C GLU A 44 0.02 4.83 -10.37
N PRO A 45 -0.93 5.74 -10.65
CA PRO A 45 -1.56 6.51 -9.58
C PRO A 45 -2.31 5.66 -8.53
N LEU A 46 -2.74 4.44 -8.87
CA LEU A 46 -3.36 3.53 -7.90
C LEU A 46 -2.33 2.93 -6.93
N THR A 47 -1.04 2.90 -7.28
CA THR A 47 0.00 2.38 -6.39
C THR A 47 0.13 3.20 -5.11
N LEU A 48 -0.26 4.49 -5.13
CA LEU A 48 -0.38 5.34 -3.94
C LEU A 48 -1.29 4.76 -2.86
N VAL A 49 -2.32 4.02 -3.26
CA VAL A 49 -3.27 3.37 -2.36
C VAL A 49 -2.86 1.92 -2.13
N THR A 50 -2.55 1.16 -3.20
CA THR A 50 -2.27 -0.27 -3.06
C THR A 50 -1.00 -0.53 -2.24
N SER A 51 0.02 0.33 -2.34
CA SER A 51 1.26 0.18 -1.58
C SER A 51 1.06 0.27 -0.07
N GLN A 52 0.02 0.98 0.40
CA GLN A 52 -0.28 1.11 1.83
C GLN A 52 -0.69 -0.22 2.49
N PHE A 53 -1.15 -1.20 1.69
CA PHE A 53 -1.59 -2.50 2.18
C PHE A 53 -0.53 -3.60 2.05
N LEU A 54 0.61 -3.28 1.43
CA LEU A 54 1.72 -4.21 1.24
C LEU A 54 2.61 -4.25 2.48
N HIS A 55 3.02 -5.45 2.89
CA HIS A 55 3.82 -5.58 4.11
C HIS A 55 5.03 -6.50 3.92
N GLY A 56 6.22 -5.98 4.23
CA GLY A 56 7.48 -6.75 4.18
C GLY A 56 7.68 -7.79 5.29
N GLY A 57 6.62 -8.19 6.01
CA GLY A 57 6.67 -9.23 7.04
C GLY A 57 5.88 -8.90 8.32
N PHE A 58 5.86 -9.87 9.23
CA PHE A 58 5.06 -9.80 10.47
C PHE A 58 5.40 -8.61 11.37
N LEU A 59 6.68 -8.28 11.53
CA LEU A 59 7.11 -7.16 12.37
C LEU A 59 6.65 -5.82 11.77
N HIS A 60 6.75 -5.68 10.44
CA HIS A 60 6.26 -4.49 9.75
C HIS A 60 4.73 -4.36 9.91
N LEU A 61 3.98 -5.44 9.75
CA LEU A 61 2.54 -5.47 9.98
C LEU A 61 2.17 -5.08 11.42
N ALA A 62 2.82 -5.71 12.39
CA ALA A 62 2.56 -5.47 13.81
C ALA A 62 2.86 -4.01 14.19
N GLY A 63 3.96 -3.44 13.69
CA GLY A 63 4.30 -2.03 13.91
C GLY A 63 3.25 -1.07 13.35
N ASN A 64 2.77 -1.31 12.12
CA ASN A 64 1.72 -0.50 11.52
C ASN A 64 0.40 -0.59 12.30
N MET A 65 -0.02 -1.79 12.70
CA MET A 65 -1.25 -1.96 13.48
C MET A 65 -1.14 -1.36 14.87
N LEU A 66 0.02 -1.44 15.51
CA LEU A 66 0.29 -0.78 16.78
C LEU A 66 0.18 0.74 16.64
N PHE A 67 0.75 1.31 15.57
CA PHE A 67 0.66 2.74 15.29
C PHE A 67 -0.80 3.18 15.11
N LEU A 68 -1.58 2.47 14.28
CA LEU A 68 -3.00 2.76 14.09
C LEU A 68 -3.81 2.60 15.39
N TRP A 69 -3.48 1.63 16.23
CA TRP A 69 -4.18 1.44 17.50
C TRP A 69 -3.89 2.56 18.50
N ILE A 70 -2.66 3.08 18.54
CA ILE A 70 -2.26 4.15 19.46
C ILE A 70 -2.74 5.52 18.98
N PHE A 71 -2.61 5.81 17.68
CA PHE A 71 -2.85 7.15 17.13
C PHE A 71 -4.15 7.28 16.34
N GLY A 72 -4.71 6.19 15.82
CA GLY A 72 -5.86 6.20 14.92
C GLY A 72 -7.08 6.87 15.53
N ASN A 73 -7.49 6.48 16.74
CA ASN A 73 -8.65 7.08 17.42
C ASN A 73 -8.48 8.60 17.62
N ASN A 74 -7.29 9.03 18.04
CA ASN A 74 -7.02 10.45 18.26
C ASN A 74 -7.06 11.25 16.93
N ILE A 75 -6.56 10.67 15.84
CA ILE A 75 -6.62 11.29 14.51
C ILE A 75 -8.06 11.31 13.99
N GLU A 76 -8.81 10.23 14.18
CA GLU A 76 -10.22 10.11 13.81
C GLU A 76 -11.09 11.13 14.56
N ASP A 77 -10.87 11.33 15.86
CA ASP A 77 -11.58 12.32 16.67
C ASP A 77 -11.36 13.76 16.17
N GLN A 78 -10.18 14.05 15.64
CA GLN A 78 -9.83 15.39 15.13
C GLN A 78 -10.31 15.62 13.69
N LEU A 79 -10.26 14.58 12.84
CA LEU A 79 -10.65 14.67 11.43
C LEU A 79 -12.16 14.43 11.22
N GLY A 80 -12.78 13.65 12.09
CA GLY A 80 -14.08 13.03 11.92
C GLY A 80 -14.03 11.78 11.03
N HIS A 81 -14.93 10.83 11.28
CA HIS A 81 -14.97 9.50 10.65
C HIS A 81 -14.80 9.50 9.12
N VAL A 82 -15.48 10.40 8.41
CA VAL A 82 -15.46 10.43 6.93
C VAL A 82 -14.10 10.85 6.39
N LYS A 83 -13.45 11.84 7.01
CA LYS A 83 -12.13 12.30 6.57
C LYS A 83 -11.07 11.28 6.92
N TYR A 84 -11.18 10.64 8.09
CA TYR A 84 -10.28 9.57 8.50
C TYR A 84 -10.31 8.34 7.57
N LEU A 85 -11.43 8.08 6.89
CA LEU A 85 -11.53 6.96 5.94
C LEU A 85 -10.83 7.23 4.59
N ILE A 86 -10.84 8.48 4.12
CA ILE A 86 -10.30 8.84 2.80
C ILE A 86 -8.83 9.32 2.84
N PHE A 87 -8.30 9.56 4.04
CA PHE A 87 -6.92 9.96 4.30
C PHE A 87 -6.16 8.81 4.95
#